data_AF-A0A8A4TMF4-F1
#
_entry.id   AF-A0A8A4TMF4-F1
#
_cell.length_a   1.000
_cell.length_b   1.000
_cell.length_c   1.000
_cell.angle_alpha   90.00
_cell.angle_beta   90.00
_cell.angle_gamma   90.00
#
_symmetry.space_group_name_H-M   'P 1'
#
loop_
_entity.id
_entity.type
_entity.pdbx_description
1 polymer ?
#
loop_
_entity_poly.entity_id
_entity_poly.type
_entity_poly.pdbx_seq_one_letter_code
_entity_poly.pdbx_strand_id
1 'polypeptide(L)'
;MVLAHSRMLFAAYYRQFRRFEAKCFLADAFHYLNGTAKTCLIDNTSVVLAAGSCANAQISSEMAGFARGYGVTFAAHRINHPERKGRVERPFHYLENNLLAGSTFSSLDDLNASASDWCNQMANDKVKRSIEMFPKSAYLMEKPFLLALPKVCPLVYESLFRVADTTGYVHVKRNRYSVPDRLEGKRLEVHHYFNELKVYFRSEFVATHQICEKRDQRIAAGGVSGAESSMGLQLRRLCFAVVIRFSTPTSTKRSRACLGVVFMRWNAYYTLCAPIPRTFFTEL
;
A
#
# COMPACT_ATOMS: atom_id res chain seq x y z
N MET A 1 0.02 6.68 -5.38
CA MET A 1 -1.03 7.70 -5.14
C MET A 1 -0.60 8.97 -5.84
N VAL A 2 -1.51 9.67 -6.51
CA VAL A 2 -1.19 10.91 -7.25
C VAL A 2 -2.23 11.99 -6.97
N LEU A 3 -1.79 13.19 -6.62
CA LEU A 3 -2.66 14.38 -6.54
C LEU A 3 -3.07 14.85 -7.95
N ALA A 4 -4.35 15.16 -8.17
CA ALA A 4 -4.84 15.52 -9.51
C ALA A 4 -4.34 16.86 -10.03
N HIS A 5 -4.04 17.83 -9.16
CA HIS A 5 -3.55 19.13 -9.61
C HIS A 5 -2.02 19.11 -9.74
N SER A 6 -1.30 18.98 -8.62
CA SER A 6 0.17 19.05 -8.58
C SER A 6 0.90 17.90 -9.25
N ARG A 7 0.22 16.77 -9.50
CA ARG A 7 0.86 15.51 -9.92
C ARG A 7 1.87 14.97 -8.90
N MET A 8 1.82 15.44 -7.65
CA MET A 8 2.65 14.90 -6.57
C MET A 8 2.40 13.40 -6.46
N LEU A 9 3.47 12.63 -6.56
CA LEU A 9 3.46 11.17 -6.59
C LEU A 9 3.99 10.61 -5.28
N PHE A 10 3.28 9.63 -4.75
CA PHE A 10 3.74 8.76 -3.68
C PHE A 10 3.65 7.30 -4.15
N ALA A 11 4.68 6.51 -3.88
CA ALA A 11 4.74 5.09 -4.19
C ALA A 11 5.33 4.31 -3.02
N ALA A 12 4.75 3.14 -2.77
CA ALA A 12 5.23 2.16 -1.79
C ALA A 12 4.81 0.76 -2.27
N TYR A 13 5.58 -0.23 -1.87
CA TYR A 13 5.47 -1.62 -2.29
C TYR A 13 5.13 -2.53 -1.12
N TYR A 14 4.26 -3.49 -1.40
CA TYR A 14 3.79 -4.50 -0.46
C TYR A 14 3.85 -5.87 -1.14
N ARG A 15 4.19 -6.91 -0.37
CA ARG A 15 4.25 -8.30 -0.89
C ARG A 15 2.89 -8.84 -1.33
N GLN A 16 1.87 -8.42 -0.62
CA GLN A 16 0.49 -8.72 -0.89
C GLN A 16 -0.26 -7.41 -0.72
N PHE A 17 -1.36 -7.30 -1.44
CA PHE A 17 -2.23 -6.17 -1.30
C PHE A 17 -3.58 -6.77 -0.92
N ARG A 18 -4.06 -6.47 0.29
CA ARG A 18 -5.44 -6.71 0.78
C ARG A 18 -5.95 -5.39 1.39
N ARG A 19 -7.12 -5.41 2.03
CA ARG A 19 -7.68 -4.22 2.71
C ARG A 19 -6.73 -3.63 3.73
N PHE A 20 -6.08 -4.49 4.51
CA PHE A 20 -5.09 -4.06 5.49
C PHE A 20 -3.96 -3.26 4.84
N GLU A 21 -3.29 -3.83 3.85
CA GLU A 21 -2.16 -3.17 3.18
C GLU A 21 -2.61 -1.93 2.39
N ALA A 22 -3.85 -1.90 1.87
CA ALA A 22 -4.42 -0.70 1.27
C ALA A 22 -4.59 0.44 2.29
N LYS A 23 -5.04 0.14 3.52
CA LYS A 23 -5.14 1.14 4.60
C LYS A 23 -3.75 1.64 5.01
N CYS A 24 -2.77 0.75 5.15
CA CYS A 24 -1.38 1.15 5.44
C CYS A 24 -0.85 2.09 4.36
N PHE A 25 -0.97 1.70 3.09
CA PHE A 25 -0.55 2.53 1.96
C PHE A 25 -1.20 3.91 1.97
N LEU A 26 -2.51 3.97 2.20
CA LEU A 26 -3.23 5.24 2.23
C LEU A 26 -2.80 6.11 3.42
N ALA A 27 -2.63 5.51 4.59
CA ALA A 27 -2.13 6.21 5.76
C ALA A 27 -0.73 6.78 5.50
N ASP A 28 0.20 5.98 4.98
CA ASP A 28 1.56 6.41 4.63
C ASP A 28 1.54 7.53 3.59
N ALA A 29 0.67 7.41 2.58
CA ALA A 29 0.53 8.40 1.53
C ALA A 29 -0.04 9.73 2.06
N PHE A 30 -1.00 9.68 2.98
CA PHE A 30 -1.56 10.88 3.63
C PHE A 30 -0.52 11.58 4.51
N HIS A 31 0.31 10.82 5.22
CA HIS A 31 1.44 11.38 5.97
C HIS A 31 2.50 11.98 5.04
N TYR A 32 2.85 11.30 3.95
CA TYR A 32 3.79 11.83 2.94
C TYR A 32 3.31 13.15 2.35
N LEU A 33 2.02 13.27 2.04
CA LEU A 33 1.39 14.50 1.58
C LEU A 33 1.02 15.47 2.71
N ASN A 34 1.33 15.14 3.97
CA ASN A 34 0.99 15.89 5.18
C ASN A 34 -0.48 16.38 5.22
N GLY A 35 -1.41 15.63 4.63
CA GLY A 35 -2.79 16.08 4.41
C GLY A 35 -3.57 15.14 3.50
N THR A 36 -4.88 15.35 3.47
CA THR A 36 -5.80 14.52 2.67
C THR A 36 -6.61 15.34 1.70
N ALA A 37 -7.01 14.73 0.58
CA ALA A 37 -8.00 15.31 -0.31
C ALA A 37 -9.40 14.89 0.14
N LYS A 38 -10.39 15.78 -0.02
CA LYS A 38 -11.79 15.48 0.30
C LYS A 38 -12.30 14.23 -0.42
N THR A 39 -11.87 14.03 -1.66
CA THR A 39 -12.25 12.87 -2.48
C THR A 39 -11.03 12.10 -2.94
N CYS A 40 -10.99 10.82 -2.59
CA CYS A 40 -10.02 9.88 -3.13
C CYS A 40 -10.72 8.96 -4.14
N LEU A 41 -10.36 9.13 -5.40
CA LEU A 41 -10.80 8.25 -6.48
C LEU A 41 -10.01 6.95 -6.45
N ILE A 42 -10.77 5.87 -6.40
CA ILE A 42 -10.22 4.52 -6.37
C ILE A 42 -10.75 3.76 -7.58
N ASP A 43 -9.90 2.88 -8.10
CA ASP A 43 -10.29 1.92 -9.12
C ASP A 43 -11.33 0.93 -8.59
N ASN A 44 -12.10 0.34 -9.50
CA ASN A 44 -13.13 -0.66 -9.17
C ASN A 44 -12.49 -2.00 -8.74
N THR A 45 -11.82 -2.00 -7.59
CA THR A 45 -11.20 -3.18 -6.97
C THR A 45 -12.09 -3.72 -5.86
N SER A 46 -12.17 -5.05 -5.77
CA SER A 46 -12.85 -5.75 -4.67
C SER A 46 -12.23 -5.47 -3.29
N VAL A 47 -11.04 -4.87 -3.25
CA VAL A 47 -10.40 -4.52 -1.98
C VAL A 47 -11.04 -3.29 -1.36
N VAL A 48 -11.42 -2.30 -2.15
CA VAL A 48 -12.09 -1.12 -1.62
C VAL A 48 -13.60 -1.22 -1.75
N LEU A 49 -14.08 -1.88 -2.79
CA LEU A 49 -15.50 -2.09 -3.04
C LEU A 49 -15.98 -3.36 -2.36
N ALA A 50 -17.11 -3.27 -1.66
CA ALA A 50 -17.88 -4.43 -1.22
C ALA A 50 -18.78 -4.96 -2.34
N ALA A 51 -19.42 -4.08 -3.11
CA ALA A 51 -20.29 -4.44 -4.24
C ALA A 51 -20.42 -3.29 -5.24
N GLY A 52 -20.92 -3.59 -6.44
CA GLY A 52 -21.20 -2.59 -7.47
C GLY A 52 -19.94 -1.99 -8.11
N SER A 53 -20.15 -1.03 -9.01
CA SER A 53 -19.08 -0.27 -9.67
C SER A 53 -19.56 1.14 -10.00
N CYS A 54 -18.63 2.06 -10.25
CA CYS A 54 -18.94 3.43 -10.68
C CYS A 54 -19.82 4.20 -9.68
N ALA A 55 -20.92 4.80 -10.16
CA ALA A 55 -21.84 5.58 -9.33
C ALA A 55 -22.57 4.75 -8.26
N ASN A 56 -22.69 3.43 -8.48
CA ASN A 56 -23.37 2.51 -7.56
C ASN A 56 -22.36 1.70 -6.71
N ALA A 57 -21.09 2.12 -6.69
CA ALA A 57 -20.06 1.42 -5.96
C ALA A 57 -20.29 1.54 -4.45
N GLN A 58 -20.47 0.40 -3.80
CA GLN A 58 -20.59 0.30 -2.36
C GLN A 58 -19.19 0.08 -1.80
N ILE A 59 -18.67 1.09 -1.11
CA ILE A 59 -17.40 0.99 -0.37
C ILE A 59 -17.59 0.01 0.79
N SER A 60 -16.60 -0.85 1.03
CA SER A 60 -16.67 -1.76 2.19
C SER A 60 -16.76 -0.97 3.51
N SER A 61 -17.50 -1.50 4.48
CA SER A 61 -17.68 -0.84 5.79
C SER A 61 -16.35 -0.54 6.48
N GLU A 62 -15.39 -1.45 6.38
CA GLU A 62 -14.02 -1.30 6.86
C GLU A 62 -13.30 -0.12 6.21
N MET A 63 -13.35 -0.01 4.88
CA MET A 63 -12.71 1.08 4.15
C MET A 63 -13.44 2.41 4.36
N ALA A 64 -14.77 2.41 4.42
CA ALA A 64 -15.54 3.60 4.73
C ALA A 64 -15.24 4.12 6.15
N GLY A 65 -15.06 3.22 7.13
CA GLY A 65 -14.62 3.58 8.48
C GLY A 65 -13.24 4.23 8.51
N PHE A 66 -12.28 3.64 7.80
CA PHE A 66 -10.95 4.21 7.62
C PHE A 66 -11.01 5.61 6.98
N ALA A 67 -11.78 5.78 5.91
CA ALA A 67 -11.91 7.05 5.20
C ALA A 67 -12.46 8.17 6.10
N ARG A 68 -13.50 7.86 6.90
CA ARG A 68 -14.07 8.80 7.89
C ARG A 68 -13.03 9.27 8.89
N GLY A 69 -12.16 8.38 9.37
CA GLY A 69 -11.09 8.73 10.31
C GLY A 69 -10.12 9.79 9.78
N TYR A 70 -9.95 9.88 8.45
CA TYR A 70 -9.09 10.84 7.77
C TYR A 70 -9.85 12.00 7.09
N GLY A 71 -11.17 12.08 7.26
CA GLY A 71 -12.02 13.09 6.60
C GLY A 71 -12.12 12.91 5.07
N VAL A 72 -11.79 11.71 4.57
CA VAL A 72 -11.77 11.38 3.14
C VAL A 72 -13.05 10.65 2.74
N THR A 73 -13.54 10.92 1.53
CA THR A 73 -14.57 10.10 0.90
C THR A 73 -13.98 9.31 -0.26
N PHE A 74 -14.19 8.00 -0.28
CA PHE A 74 -13.85 7.18 -1.44
C PHE A 74 -14.94 7.28 -2.50
N ALA A 75 -14.52 7.54 -3.73
CA ALA A 75 -15.39 7.52 -4.88
C ALA A 75 -14.83 6.55 -5.90
N ALA A 76 -15.67 5.62 -6.36
CA ALA A 76 -15.26 4.70 -7.39
C ALA A 76 -15.37 5.37 -8.76
N HIS A 77 -14.38 5.11 -9.61
CA HIS A 77 -14.33 5.73 -10.92
C HIS A 77 -15.44 5.21 -11.85
N ARG A 78 -16.04 6.09 -12.67
CA ARG A 78 -16.97 5.71 -13.74
C ARG A 78 -16.24 4.95 -14.86
N ILE A 79 -16.76 3.84 -15.34
CA ILE A 79 -16.18 3.11 -16.48
C ILE A 79 -16.08 4.08 -17.69
N ASN A 80 -14.93 4.10 -18.39
CA ASN A 80 -14.64 4.85 -19.65
C ASN A 80 -14.42 6.39 -19.59
N HIS A 81 -13.50 6.92 -18.75
CA HIS A 81 -13.09 8.35 -18.83
C HIS A 81 -11.67 8.54 -19.40
N PRO A 82 -11.48 9.14 -20.60
CA PRO A 82 -10.20 9.16 -21.32
C PRO A 82 -9.13 10.11 -20.77
N GLU A 83 -9.49 11.20 -20.07
CA GLU A 83 -8.50 12.13 -19.45
C GLU A 83 -7.63 11.47 -18.36
N ARG A 84 -8.01 10.26 -17.92
CA ARG A 84 -7.35 9.44 -16.89
C ARG A 84 -5.99 8.88 -17.32
N LYS A 85 -5.86 8.50 -18.60
CA LYS A 85 -4.74 7.71 -19.15
C LYS A 85 -3.38 8.36 -18.89
N GLY A 86 -3.24 9.63 -19.23
CA GLY A 86 -1.96 10.35 -19.13
C GLY A 86 -1.53 10.70 -17.70
N ARG A 87 -2.48 10.79 -16.75
CA ARG A 87 -2.22 11.26 -15.37
C ARG A 87 -1.75 10.15 -14.45
N VAL A 88 -2.15 8.90 -14.70
CA VAL A 88 -1.84 7.74 -13.83
C VAL A 88 -0.89 6.74 -14.51
N GLU A 89 -0.95 6.56 -15.84
CA GLU A 89 -0.13 5.54 -16.52
C GLU A 89 1.31 6.00 -16.80
N ARG A 90 1.50 7.28 -17.12
CA ARG A 90 2.84 7.83 -17.38
C ARG A 90 3.74 7.82 -16.13
N PRO A 91 3.26 8.23 -14.94
CA PRO A 91 4.07 8.10 -13.72
C PRO A 91 4.45 6.65 -13.44
N PHE A 92 3.56 5.71 -13.76
CA PHE A 92 3.82 4.29 -13.55
C PHE A 92 4.87 3.72 -14.51
N HIS A 93 4.75 3.98 -15.82
CA HIS A 93 5.78 3.62 -16.79
C HIS A 93 7.13 4.25 -16.43
N TYR A 94 7.11 5.48 -15.92
CA TYR A 94 8.32 6.14 -15.48
C TYR A 94 8.94 5.46 -14.25
N LEU A 95 8.13 5.04 -13.29
CA LEU A 95 8.58 4.31 -12.12
C LEU A 95 9.16 2.94 -12.48
N GLU A 96 8.51 2.15 -13.34
CA GLU A 96 9.04 0.85 -13.77
C GLU A 96 10.37 0.98 -14.52
N ASN A 97 10.44 1.90 -15.48
CA ASN A 97 11.62 2.01 -16.35
C ASN A 97 12.78 2.82 -15.75
N ASN A 98 12.58 3.46 -14.60
CA ASN A 98 13.61 4.30 -13.99
C ASN A 98 14.05 3.79 -12.62
N LEU A 99 13.11 3.34 -11.78
CA LEU A 99 13.43 2.81 -10.46
C LEU A 99 13.65 1.28 -10.48
N LEU A 100 12.84 0.54 -11.22
CA LEU A 100 12.89 -0.94 -11.18
C LEU A 100 13.81 -1.52 -12.26
N ALA A 101 13.95 -0.84 -13.39
CA ALA A 101 14.78 -1.31 -14.49
C ALA A 101 16.28 -1.25 -14.12
N GLY A 102 16.90 -2.43 -14.03
CA GLY A 102 18.33 -2.57 -13.76
C GLY A 102 18.74 -2.48 -12.28
N SER A 103 17.77 -2.32 -11.37
CA SER A 103 18.03 -2.24 -9.93
C SER A 103 17.84 -3.60 -9.25
N THR A 104 18.70 -3.88 -8.27
CA THR A 104 18.57 -5.03 -7.36
C THR A 104 18.42 -4.52 -5.94
N PHE A 105 17.50 -5.12 -5.20
CA PHE A 105 17.21 -4.74 -3.81
C PHE A 105 17.53 -5.91 -2.88
N SER A 106 17.94 -5.58 -1.67
CA SER A 106 18.30 -6.55 -0.63
C SER A 106 17.09 -6.97 0.22
N SER A 107 16.08 -6.10 0.33
CA SER A 107 14.86 -6.33 1.12
C SER A 107 13.68 -5.51 0.58
N LEU A 108 12.47 -5.75 1.12
CA LEU A 108 11.31 -4.91 0.82
C LEU A 108 11.48 -3.49 1.38
N ASP A 109 12.13 -3.37 2.54
CA ASP A 109 12.40 -2.08 3.17
C ASP A 109 13.37 -1.26 2.33
N ASP A 110 14.40 -1.90 1.77
CA ASP A 110 15.36 -1.30 0.84
C ASP A 110 14.66 -0.82 -0.45
N LEU A 111 13.75 -1.62 -1.01
CA LEU A 111 12.91 -1.21 -2.14
C LEU A 111 12.04 0.01 -1.80
N ASN A 112 11.42 0.03 -0.62
CA ASN A 112 10.57 1.15 -0.20
C ASN A 112 11.35 2.42 0.12
N ALA A 113 12.54 2.31 0.70
CA ALA A 113 13.47 3.42 0.87
C ALA A 113 13.85 4.02 -0.49
N SER A 114 14.29 3.16 -1.42
CA SER A 114 14.61 3.56 -2.79
C SER A 114 13.42 4.19 -3.51
N ALA A 115 12.20 3.69 -3.30
CA ALA A 115 10.99 4.25 -3.87
C ALA A 115 10.66 5.64 -3.32
N SER A 116 10.84 5.84 -2.02
CA SER A 116 10.67 7.14 -1.36
C SER A 116 11.68 8.16 -1.91
N ASP A 117 12.96 7.77 -1.98
CA ASP A 117 14.03 8.62 -2.51
C ASP A 117 13.78 8.97 -3.97
N TRP A 118 13.37 7.99 -4.79
CA TRP A 118 13.02 8.24 -6.17
C TRP A 118 11.82 9.18 -6.32
N CYS A 119 10.78 9.04 -5.49
CA CYS A 119 9.66 9.98 -5.49
C CYS A 119 10.15 11.41 -5.19
N ASN A 120 11.01 11.55 -4.18
CA ASN A 120 11.50 12.85 -3.71
C ASN A 120 12.50 13.49 -4.67
N GLN A 121 13.47 12.74 -5.18
CA GLN A 121 14.62 13.28 -5.90
C GLN A 121 14.45 13.25 -7.42
N MET A 122 13.59 12.37 -7.95
CA MET A 122 13.44 12.21 -9.40
C MET A 122 12.02 12.52 -9.87
N ALA A 123 11.02 11.85 -9.31
CA ALA A 123 9.66 11.91 -9.86
C ALA A 123 8.98 13.26 -9.64
N ASN A 124 9.10 13.79 -8.42
CA ASN A 124 8.49 15.04 -8.00
C ASN A 124 9.39 16.27 -8.23
N ASP A 125 10.65 16.04 -8.61
CA ASP A 125 11.65 17.08 -8.91
C ASP A 125 11.96 17.20 -10.41
N LYS A 126 11.03 16.73 -11.25
CA LYS A 126 11.10 16.84 -12.70
C LYS A 126 9.91 17.60 -13.26
N VAL A 127 10.18 18.63 -14.07
CA VAL A 127 9.15 19.41 -14.77
C VAL A 127 8.21 18.49 -15.54
N LYS A 128 6.91 18.65 -15.32
CA LYS A 128 5.88 17.90 -16.04
C LYS A 128 5.20 18.82 -17.06
N ARG A 129 5.23 18.45 -18.34
CA ARG A 129 4.60 19.20 -19.43
C ARG A 129 3.12 19.55 -19.20
N SER A 130 2.38 18.72 -18.46
CA SER A 130 0.96 18.96 -18.19
C SER A 130 0.66 20.10 -17.21
N ILE A 131 1.64 20.49 -16.40
CA ILE A 131 1.53 21.56 -15.39
C ILE A 131 2.61 22.63 -15.60
N GLU A 132 3.55 22.41 -16.53
CA GLU A 132 4.67 23.31 -16.87
C GLU A 132 5.55 23.70 -15.68
N MET A 133 5.55 22.87 -14.63
CA MET A 133 6.29 23.08 -13.39
C MET A 133 6.69 21.75 -12.74
N PHE A 134 7.50 21.84 -11.69
CA PHE A 134 7.83 20.72 -10.83
C PHE A 134 6.63 20.33 -9.95
N PRO A 135 6.31 19.03 -9.80
CA PRO A 135 5.25 18.59 -8.90
C PRO A 135 5.39 19.11 -7.46
N LYS A 136 6.62 19.21 -6.93
CA LYS A 136 6.87 19.82 -5.62
C LYS A 136 6.41 21.28 -5.55
N SER A 137 6.76 22.09 -6.55
CA SER A 137 6.35 23.50 -6.62
C SER A 137 4.83 23.63 -6.75
N ALA A 138 4.22 22.80 -7.60
CA ALA A 138 2.77 22.74 -7.75
C ALA A 138 2.06 22.32 -6.45
N TYR A 139 2.67 21.39 -5.71
CA TYR A 139 2.15 20.90 -4.45
C TYR A 139 2.11 22.00 -3.38
N LEU A 140 3.10 22.90 -3.32
CA LEU A 140 3.05 24.04 -2.40
C LEU A 140 1.83 24.94 -2.64
N MET A 141 1.38 25.06 -3.90
CA MET A 141 0.16 25.79 -4.25
C MET A 141 -1.12 24.99 -3.97
N GLU A 142 -1.09 23.67 -4.13
CA GLU A 142 -2.23 22.78 -3.81
C GLU A 142 -2.42 22.57 -2.30
N LYS A 143 -1.34 22.67 -1.53
CA LYS A 143 -1.28 22.33 -0.11
C LYS A 143 -2.33 23.03 0.77
N PRO A 144 -2.61 24.34 0.63
CA PRO A 144 -3.63 25.02 1.43
C PRO A 144 -5.06 24.51 1.18
N PHE A 145 -5.30 23.82 0.07
CA PHE A 145 -6.60 23.25 -0.29
C PHE A 145 -6.78 21.80 0.20
N LEU A 146 -5.74 21.19 0.77
CA LEU A 146 -5.83 19.88 1.39
C LEU A 146 -6.42 20.01 2.79
N LEU A 147 -7.14 18.98 3.21
CA LEU A 147 -7.57 18.83 4.59
C LEU A 147 -6.34 18.52 5.44
N ALA A 148 -6.25 19.17 6.61
CA ALA A 148 -5.25 18.84 7.60
C ALA A 148 -5.44 17.40 8.08
N LEU A 149 -4.32 16.74 8.42
CA LEU A 149 -4.41 15.44 9.07
C LEU A 149 -5.13 15.56 10.42
N PRO A 150 -5.89 14.52 10.83
CA PRO A 150 -6.46 14.47 12.17
C PRO A 150 -5.37 14.65 13.23
N LYS A 151 -5.68 15.35 14.34
CA LYS A 151 -4.74 15.51 15.47
C LYS A 151 -4.23 14.17 16.00
N VAL A 152 -5.10 13.15 15.99
CA VAL A 152 -4.76 11.77 16.30
C VAL A 152 -5.09 10.95 15.06
N CYS A 153 -4.06 10.53 14.33
CA CYS A 153 -4.22 9.69 13.17
C CYS A 153 -4.80 8.31 13.57
N PRO A 154 -5.81 7.80 12.86
CA PRO A 154 -6.32 6.46 13.07
C PRO A 154 -5.22 5.41 12.96
N LEU A 155 -5.15 4.50 13.94
CA LEU A 155 -4.23 3.37 13.90
C LEU A 155 -4.69 2.34 12.87
N VAL A 156 -3.75 1.77 12.12
CA VAL A 156 -4.01 0.74 11.12
C VAL A 156 -3.42 -0.60 11.58
N TYR A 157 -4.28 -1.48 12.08
CA TYR A 157 -3.92 -2.86 12.45
C TYR A 157 -5.05 -3.85 12.10
N GLU A 158 -4.73 -5.13 11.97
CA GLU A 158 -5.70 -6.23 11.99
C GLU A 158 -5.78 -6.77 13.44
N SER A 159 -6.98 -6.81 14.03
CA SER A 159 -7.16 -7.43 15.36
C SER A 159 -7.45 -8.92 15.21
N LEU A 160 -6.67 -9.75 15.91
CA LEU A 160 -6.75 -11.20 15.89
C LEU A 160 -6.91 -11.71 17.31
N PHE A 161 -7.89 -12.58 17.56
CA PHE A 161 -7.99 -13.27 18.84
C PHE A 161 -7.30 -14.63 18.77
N ARG A 162 -6.35 -14.88 19.66
CA ARG A 162 -5.57 -16.13 19.73
C ARG A 162 -5.52 -16.65 21.15
N VAL A 163 -5.54 -17.96 21.32
CA VAL A 163 -5.29 -18.60 22.61
C VAL A 163 -3.79 -18.89 22.71
N ALA A 164 -3.18 -18.58 23.85
CA ALA A 164 -1.81 -18.96 24.11
C ALA A 164 -1.71 -20.48 24.25
N ASP A 165 -0.79 -21.08 23.50
CA ASP A 165 -0.48 -22.50 23.57
C ASP A 165 0.11 -22.86 24.95
N THR A 166 0.11 -24.15 25.29
CA THR A 166 0.74 -24.69 26.52
C THR A 166 2.25 -24.47 26.58
N THR A 167 2.85 -24.06 25.46
CA THR A 167 4.27 -23.72 25.37
C THR A 167 4.53 -22.22 25.53
N GLY A 168 3.51 -21.41 25.83
CA GLY A 168 3.66 -19.96 26.00
C GLY A 168 3.77 -19.19 24.69
N TYR A 169 3.11 -19.63 23.61
CA TYR A 169 3.15 -18.94 22.30
C TYR A 169 1.78 -18.65 21.71
N VAL A 170 1.68 -17.56 20.94
CA VAL A 170 0.53 -17.27 20.07
C VAL A 170 0.87 -17.49 18.61
N HIS A 171 -0.05 -18.11 17.88
CA HIS A 171 0.11 -18.43 16.47
C HIS A 171 -0.45 -17.33 15.56
N VAL A 172 0.42 -16.72 14.76
CA VAL A 172 0.07 -15.68 13.79
C VAL A 172 0.79 -15.94 12.47
N LYS A 173 0.02 -16.07 11.37
CA LYS A 173 0.52 -16.25 9.99
C LYS A 173 1.65 -17.31 9.86
N ARG A 174 1.46 -18.49 10.48
CA ARG A 174 2.41 -19.63 10.57
C ARG A 174 3.64 -19.42 11.45
N ASN A 175 3.76 -18.30 12.14
CA ASN A 175 4.81 -18.06 13.12
C ASN A 175 4.27 -18.11 14.55
N ARG A 176 5.16 -18.39 15.50
CA ARG A 176 4.86 -18.50 16.92
C ARG A 176 5.56 -17.36 17.66
N TYR A 177 4.80 -16.54 18.36
CA TYR A 177 5.31 -15.40 19.12
C TYR A 177 5.14 -15.68 20.61
N SER A 178 6.22 -15.58 21.37
CA SER A 178 6.20 -15.93 22.80
C SER A 178 5.37 -14.92 23.59
N VAL A 179 4.61 -15.40 24.55
CA VAL A 179 3.89 -14.59 25.52
C VAL A 179 4.27 -15.03 26.93
N PRO A 180 4.12 -14.17 27.96
CA PRO A 180 4.40 -14.58 29.32
C PRO A 180 3.64 -15.85 29.73
N ASP A 181 4.34 -16.81 30.33
CA ASP A 181 3.83 -18.15 30.70
C ASP A 181 2.55 -18.08 31.56
N ARG A 182 2.40 -17.01 32.36
CA ARG A 182 1.17 -16.75 33.14
C ARG A 182 -0.12 -16.66 32.30
N LEU A 183 0.01 -16.51 30.98
CA LEU A 183 -1.10 -16.36 30.03
C LEU A 183 -1.41 -17.64 29.23
N GLU A 184 -0.75 -18.76 29.52
CA GLU A 184 -1.05 -20.06 28.91
C GLU A 184 -2.56 -20.41 28.99
N GLY A 185 -3.10 -20.90 27.88
CA GLY A 185 -4.53 -21.22 27.74
C GLY A 185 -5.48 -20.02 27.80
N LYS A 186 -4.97 -18.79 27.96
CA LYS A 186 -5.80 -17.57 27.95
C LYS A 186 -6.01 -17.05 26.54
N ARG A 187 -7.17 -16.43 26.31
CA ARG A 187 -7.49 -15.72 25.08
C ARG A 187 -6.84 -14.33 25.09
N LEU A 188 -6.00 -14.08 24.11
CA LEU A 188 -5.24 -12.85 23.90
C LEU A 188 -5.77 -12.12 22.66
N GLU A 189 -5.68 -10.80 22.69
CA GLU A 189 -5.93 -9.94 21.55
C GLU A 189 -4.60 -9.54 20.94
N VAL A 190 -4.41 -9.82 19.65
CA VAL A 190 -3.18 -9.56 18.92
C VAL A 190 -3.47 -8.52 17.85
N HIS A 191 -2.88 -7.35 17.99
CA HIS A 191 -2.91 -6.29 16.99
C HIS A 191 -1.73 -6.47 16.04
N HIS A 192 -2.05 -6.86 14.81
CA HIS A 192 -1.09 -7.01 13.73
C HIS A 192 -0.95 -5.69 12.97
N TYR A 193 0.14 -4.95 13.24
CA TYR A 193 0.56 -3.78 12.46
C TYR A 193 1.35 -4.21 11.23
N PHE A 194 1.87 -3.26 10.46
CA PHE A 194 2.61 -3.59 9.24
C PHE A 194 3.97 -4.24 9.54
N ASN A 195 4.70 -3.72 10.53
CA ASN A 195 6.05 -4.19 10.89
C ASN A 195 6.11 -4.86 12.27
N GLU A 196 5.10 -4.67 13.11
CA GLU A 196 5.09 -5.17 14.49
C GLU A 196 3.77 -5.86 14.87
N LEU A 197 3.85 -6.66 15.92
CA LEU A 197 2.73 -7.34 16.57
C LEU A 197 2.67 -6.90 18.01
N LYS A 198 1.52 -6.38 18.44
CA LYS A 198 1.27 -6.05 19.85
C LYS A 198 0.26 -7.02 20.41
N VAL A 199 0.59 -7.61 21.56
CA VAL A 199 -0.25 -8.58 22.25
C VAL A 199 -0.85 -7.91 23.49
N TYR A 200 -2.14 -8.11 23.68
CA TYR A 200 -2.91 -7.60 24.79
C TYR A 200 -3.68 -8.73 25.49
N PHE A 201 -3.83 -8.60 26.80
CA PHE A 201 -4.71 -9.43 27.61
C PHE A 201 -5.65 -8.54 28.39
N ARG A 202 -6.97 -8.70 28.21
CA ARG A 202 -7.98 -7.86 28.88
C ARG A 202 -7.69 -6.36 28.74
N SER A 203 -7.32 -5.93 27.54
CA SER A 203 -6.95 -4.54 27.21
C SER A 203 -5.65 -4.02 27.84
N GLU A 204 -4.90 -4.84 28.58
CA GLU A 204 -3.56 -4.52 29.05
C GLU A 204 -2.51 -4.96 28.04
N PHE A 205 -1.51 -4.11 27.79
CA PHE A 205 -0.39 -4.44 26.93
C PHE A 205 0.49 -5.51 27.60
N VAL A 206 0.85 -6.54 26.83
CA VAL A 206 1.60 -7.70 27.32
C VAL A 206 2.97 -7.78 26.68
N ALA A 207 3.04 -7.73 25.35
CA ALA A 207 4.27 -7.94 24.60
C ALA A 207 4.22 -7.25 23.23
N THR A 208 5.40 -6.92 22.71
CA THR A 208 5.59 -6.48 21.33
C THR A 208 6.62 -7.36 20.62
N HIS A 209 6.41 -7.61 19.34
CA HIS A 209 7.30 -8.41 18.50
C HIS A 209 7.46 -7.77 17.12
N GLN A 210 8.64 -7.88 16.53
CA GLN A 210 8.83 -7.61 15.10
C GLN A 210 8.23 -8.75 14.28
N ILE A 211 7.61 -8.41 13.16
CA ILE A 211 7.03 -9.42 12.27
C ILE A 211 8.15 -10.18 11.57
N CYS A 212 8.15 -11.50 11.72
CA CYS A 212 9.06 -12.36 10.98
C CYS A 212 8.44 -12.73 9.62
N GLU A 213 9.19 -12.51 8.55
CA GLU A 213 8.76 -12.85 7.20
C GLU A 213 8.95 -14.34 6.85
N LYS A 214 9.89 -15.01 7.52
CA LYS A 214 10.12 -16.44 7.37
C LYS A 214 8.94 -17.20 7.96
N ARG A 215 8.70 -18.42 7.50
CA ARG A 215 7.60 -19.27 7.99
C ARG A 215 8.10 -20.22 9.07
N ASP A 216 7.18 -20.64 9.92
CA ASP A 216 7.37 -21.67 10.93
C ASP A 216 8.49 -21.33 11.94
N GLN A 217 8.67 -20.03 12.21
CA GLN A 217 9.65 -19.52 13.17
C GLN A 217 9.05 -19.34 14.56
N ARG A 218 9.93 -19.39 15.58
CA ARG A 218 9.62 -19.04 16.97
C ARG A 218 10.33 -17.73 17.32
N ILE A 219 9.56 -16.74 17.76
CA ILE A 219 10.04 -15.39 18.05
C ILE A 219 9.83 -15.10 19.53
N ALA A 220 10.90 -14.78 20.24
CA ALA A 220 10.85 -14.37 21.65
C ALA A 220 10.46 -12.89 21.80
N ALA A 221 9.84 -12.53 22.92
CA ALA A 221 9.55 -11.15 23.29
C ALA A 221 10.87 -10.42 23.59
N GLY A 222 11.11 -9.28 22.95
CA GLY A 222 12.33 -8.49 23.14
C GLY A 222 13.62 -9.04 22.48
N GLY A 223 13.54 -10.16 21.77
CA GLY A 223 14.69 -10.75 21.08
C GLY A 223 14.76 -10.32 19.61
N VAL A 224 15.75 -9.48 19.27
CA VAL A 224 16.14 -9.24 17.88
C VAL A 224 16.76 -10.54 17.36
N SER A 225 15.99 -11.37 16.66
CA SER A 225 16.59 -12.38 15.77
C SER A 225 17.01 -11.65 14.49
N GLY A 226 18.09 -10.87 14.61
CA GLY A 226 18.81 -10.31 13.49
C GLY A 226 19.43 -11.45 12.70
N ALA A 227 18.74 -11.84 11.64
CA ALA A 227 19.37 -12.54 10.54
C ALA A 227 19.15 -11.65 9.32
N GLU A 228 20.03 -10.65 9.18
CA GLU A 228 20.35 -10.03 7.90
C GLU A 228 20.85 -11.16 6.99
N SER A 229 19.91 -11.81 6.30
CA SER A 229 20.23 -12.68 5.18
C SER A 229 20.08 -11.84 3.93
N SER A 230 21.22 -11.47 3.36
CA SER A 230 21.40 -10.97 2.00
C SER A 230 20.76 -11.93 1.01
N MET A 231 19.46 -11.76 0.80
CA MET A 231 18.71 -12.48 -0.22
C MET A 231 18.56 -11.51 -1.37
N GLY A 232 19.43 -11.62 -2.37
CA GLY A 232 19.27 -10.85 -3.59
C GLY A 232 17.85 -11.06 -4.12
N LEU A 233 17.01 -10.03 -4.10
CA LEU A 233 15.75 -10.04 -4.82
C LEU A 233 16.12 -9.99 -6.31
N GLN A 234 16.38 -11.15 -6.91
CA GLN A 234 16.26 -11.28 -8.34
C GLN A 234 14.76 -11.32 -8.63
N LEU A 235 14.16 -10.14 -8.86
CA LEU A 235 12.78 -9.99 -9.31
C LEU A 235 12.64 -10.54 -10.75
N ARG A 236 12.76 -11.85 -10.91
CA ARG A 236 12.30 -12.54 -12.13
C ARG A 236 10.79 -12.67 -12.03
N ARG A 237 10.09 -11.62 -12.50
CA ARG A 237 8.63 -11.58 -12.72
C ARG A 237 7.73 -11.88 -11.50
N LEU A 238 8.11 -11.44 -10.30
CA LEU A 238 7.19 -11.31 -9.17
C LEU A 238 7.38 -9.96 -8.45
N CYS A 239 7.16 -8.88 -9.20
CA CYS A 239 6.82 -7.58 -8.62
C CYS A 239 5.30 -7.55 -8.43
N PHE A 240 4.80 -7.37 -7.20
CA PHE A 240 3.45 -6.83 -7.03
C PHE A 240 3.51 -5.32 -7.26
N ALA A 241 3.65 -4.95 -8.53
CA ALA A 241 3.29 -3.64 -9.03
C ALA A 241 1.90 -3.76 -9.68
N VAL A 242 0.99 -2.90 -9.27
CA VAL A 242 -0.40 -2.93 -9.75
C VAL A 242 -0.48 -2.27 -11.15
N VAL A 243 -0.82 -3.04 -12.19
CA VAL A 243 -0.98 -2.56 -13.59
C VAL A 243 -2.02 -3.36 -14.36
N ILE A 244 -2.97 -2.74 -15.09
CA ILE A 244 -3.77 -3.44 -16.13
C ILE A 244 -4.10 -2.52 -17.35
N ARG A 245 -4.37 -3.14 -18.49
CA ARG A 245 -4.47 -2.65 -19.88
C ARG A 245 -5.86 -2.18 -20.39
N PHE A 246 -5.86 -1.82 -21.69
CA PHE A 246 -6.85 -1.16 -22.57
C PHE A 246 -7.75 -2.06 -23.43
N SER A 247 -8.91 -1.51 -23.86
CA SER A 247 -9.32 -1.36 -25.28
C SER A 247 -10.31 -0.19 -25.46
N THR A 248 -10.46 0.33 -26.69
CA THR A 248 -11.13 1.61 -27.08
C THR A 248 -12.49 1.40 -27.79
N PRO A 249 -13.41 2.40 -27.91
CA PRO A 249 -13.30 3.49 -28.93
C PRO A 249 -13.72 4.92 -28.49
N THR A 250 -13.05 5.93 -29.12
CA THR A 250 -13.45 7.35 -29.45
C THR A 250 -13.87 8.34 -28.35
N SER A 251 -13.08 9.41 -28.07
CA SER A 251 -13.19 10.85 -28.51
C SER A 251 -14.39 11.61 -27.90
N THR A 252 -14.35 12.80 -27.27
CA THR A 252 -13.67 14.07 -27.61
C THR A 252 -13.80 15.13 -26.46
N LYS A 253 -12.73 15.94 -26.25
CA LYS A 253 -12.60 17.36 -25.80
C LYS A 253 -13.42 18.02 -24.63
N ARG A 254 -12.62 18.60 -23.71
CA ARG A 254 -12.65 19.96 -23.08
C ARG A 254 -13.57 20.29 -21.88
N SER A 255 -12.87 20.69 -20.80
CA SER A 255 -13.21 21.65 -19.71
C SER A 255 -14.08 21.15 -18.54
N ARG A 256 -13.57 21.29 -17.31
CA ARG A 256 -14.14 22.10 -16.21
C ARG A 256 -13.41 21.87 -14.87
N ALA A 257 -13.37 22.93 -14.07
CA ALA A 257 -12.86 22.99 -12.70
C ALA A 257 -13.50 21.93 -11.80
N CYS A 258 -12.77 21.40 -10.80
CA CYS A 258 -13.31 20.97 -9.49
C CYS A 258 -12.25 20.29 -8.60
N LEU A 259 -12.39 20.56 -7.30
CA LEU A 259 -11.92 19.88 -6.08
C LEU A 259 -10.85 18.79 -6.25
N GLY A 260 -9.76 18.93 -5.47
CA GLY A 260 -8.68 17.95 -5.35
C GLY A 260 -9.18 16.51 -5.36
N VAL A 261 -8.84 15.82 -6.45
CA VAL A 261 -9.16 14.42 -6.70
C VAL A 261 -7.84 13.64 -6.59
N VAL A 262 -7.80 12.58 -5.82
CA VAL A 262 -6.61 11.71 -5.75
C VAL A 262 -6.88 10.43 -6.50
N PHE A 263 -5.99 10.00 -7.40
CA PHE A 263 -6.19 8.77 -8.16
C PHE A 263 -5.39 7.61 -7.54
N MET A 264 -6.06 6.48 -7.31
CA MET A 264 -5.47 5.25 -6.78
C MET A 264 -5.92 4.03 -7.61
N ARG A 265 -4.94 3.26 -8.10
CA ARG A 265 -5.15 2.05 -8.89
C ARG A 265 -4.77 0.80 -8.11
N TRP A 266 -5.56 -0.27 -8.26
CA TRP A 266 -5.45 -1.57 -7.56
C TRP A 266 -5.76 -2.70 -8.55
N ASN A 267 -4.92 -3.74 -8.64
CA ASN A 267 -5.20 -4.94 -9.42
C ASN A 267 -4.91 -6.16 -8.56
N ALA A 268 -5.93 -7.00 -8.40
CA ALA A 268 -5.85 -8.28 -7.72
C ALA A 268 -5.99 -9.39 -8.76
N TYR A 269 -5.04 -10.33 -8.78
CA TYR A 269 -5.25 -11.65 -9.38
C TYR A 269 -4.65 -12.69 -8.42
N TYR A 270 -5.46 -13.67 -8.03
CA TYR A 270 -5.01 -14.93 -7.44
C TYR A 270 -5.41 -16.05 -8.39
N THR A 271 -4.45 -16.87 -8.83
CA THR A 271 -4.54 -18.34 -8.81
C THR A 271 -3.12 -18.93 -8.80
N LEU A 272 -2.83 -19.84 -7.87
CA LEU A 272 -1.70 -20.78 -7.92
C LEU A 272 -2.09 -21.95 -8.83
N CYS A 273 -1.20 -22.36 -9.75
CA CYS A 273 -0.98 -23.77 -10.10
C CYS A 273 0.23 -23.97 -11.06
N ALA A 274 1.22 -24.71 -10.55
CA ALA A 274 2.16 -25.61 -11.26
C ALA A 274 3.34 -25.05 -12.10
N PRO A 275 4.47 -25.80 -12.18
CA PRO A 275 5.82 -25.31 -12.49
C PRO A 275 6.12 -25.38 -14.00
N ILE A 276 7.03 -24.54 -14.50
CA ILE A 276 7.50 -24.58 -15.90
C ILE A 276 9.04 -24.58 -15.94
N PRO A 277 9.67 -25.38 -16.83
CA PRO A 277 10.99 -25.97 -16.64
C PRO A 277 12.17 -25.06 -17.03
N ARG A 278 13.37 -25.51 -16.62
CA ARG A 278 14.66 -25.04 -17.16
C ARG A 278 14.84 -25.55 -18.58
N THR A 279 15.08 -24.63 -19.53
CA THR A 279 15.82 -24.77 -20.79
C THR A 279 15.67 -23.41 -21.53
N PHE A 280 16.59 -22.82 -22.29
CA PHE A 280 18.01 -23.02 -22.61
C PHE A 280 18.50 -21.67 -23.19
N PHE A 281 19.82 -21.50 -23.26
CA PHE A 281 20.55 -20.37 -23.85
C PHE A 281 20.36 -20.24 -25.38
N THR A 282 20.89 -19.14 -25.90
CA THR A 282 21.46 -18.87 -27.26
C THR A 282 20.57 -18.47 -28.46
N GLU A 283 21.05 -17.39 -29.10
CA GLU A 283 21.00 -17.03 -30.53
C GLU A 283 19.72 -16.45 -31.15
N LEU A 284 19.65 -15.11 -31.19
CA LEU A 284 19.70 -14.21 -32.36
C LEU A 284 19.10 -12.84 -32.03
#